data_AF-A0A117SR32-F1
#
_entry.id   AF-A0A117SR32-F1
#
_cell.length_a   1.000
_cell.length_b   1.000
_cell.length_c   1.000
_cell.angle_alpha   90.00
_cell.angle_beta   90.00
_cell.angle_gamma   90.00
#
_symmetry.space_group_name_H-M   'P 1'
#
loop_
_entity.id
_entity.type
_entity.pdbx_description
1 polymer ?
#
loop_
_entity_poly.entity_id
_entity_poly.type
_entity_poly.pdbx_seq_one_letter_code
_entity_poly.pdbx_strand_id
1 'polypeptide(L)'
;MINLPSLIIMTAIDAVIGGLVMALIVFVLGILVGFLIRKLIVAAIVIGAIVLILLLIGVISPRGMAVLIHVLGFSLAAAAFLSGLLLSLGVVMIVIFLVGLLIGFFASR
;
A
#
# COMPACT_ATOMS: atom_id res chain seq x y z
N MET A 1 8.79 -36.55 -32.33
CA MET A 1 10.05 -35.92 -31.87
C MET A 1 9.74 -34.48 -31.55
N ILE A 2 9.80 -34.08 -30.27
CA ILE A 2 9.55 -32.68 -29.88
C ILE A 2 10.80 -31.88 -30.24
N ASN A 3 10.64 -30.82 -31.02
CA ASN A 3 11.73 -29.94 -31.39
C ASN A 3 12.13 -29.12 -30.15
N LEU A 4 13.23 -29.50 -29.49
CA LEU A 4 13.76 -28.80 -28.31
C LEU A 4 13.86 -27.26 -28.46
N PRO A 5 14.18 -26.69 -29.64
CA PRO A 5 14.23 -25.25 -29.83
C PRO A 5 12.86 -24.56 -29.67
N SER A 6 11.77 -25.20 -30.16
CA SER A 6 10.43 -24.60 -30.08
C SER A 6 9.87 -24.61 -28.66
N LEU A 7 10.25 -25.61 -27.84
CA LEU A 7 9.84 -25.68 -26.44
C LEU A 7 10.49 -24.56 -25.61
N ILE A 8 11.78 -24.28 -25.84
CA ILE A 8 12.50 -23.20 -25.15
C ILE A 8 11.88 -21.83 -25.47
N ILE A 9 11.60 -21.57 -26.75
CA ILE A 9 10.97 -20.31 -27.18
C ILE A 9 9.59 -20.14 -26.54
N MET A 10 8.79 -21.22 -26.50
CA MET A 10 7.45 -21.19 -25.90
C MET A 10 7.50 -20.89 -24.39
N THR A 11 8.38 -21.57 -23.64
CA THR A 11 8.55 -21.32 -22.21
C THR A 11 9.08 -19.92 -21.89
N ALA A 12 9.92 -19.35 -22.76
CA ALA A 12 10.42 -17.98 -22.60
C ALA A 12 9.30 -16.95 -22.80
N ILE A 13 8.41 -17.17 -23.78
CA ILE A 13 7.25 -16.31 -24.01
C ILE A 13 6.30 -16.35 -22.81
N ASP A 14 6.00 -17.54 -22.29
CA ASP A 14 5.13 -17.71 -21.11
C ASP A 14 5.71 -17.01 -19.87
N ALA A 15 7.03 -17.09 -19.66
CA ALA A 15 7.71 -16.40 -18.57
C ALA A 15 7.63 -14.87 -18.70
N VAL A 16 7.79 -14.33 -19.91
CA VAL A 16 7.67 -12.88 -20.17
C VAL A 16 6.23 -12.41 -19.95
N ILE A 17 5.24 -13.14 -20.45
CA ILE A 17 3.83 -12.80 -20.25
C ILE A 17 3.48 -12.86 -18.76
N GLY A 18 3.90 -13.91 -18.05
CA GLY A 18 3.69 -14.03 -16.60
C GLY A 18 4.31 -12.87 -15.81
N GLY A 19 5.52 -12.45 -16.19
CA GLY A 19 6.19 -11.29 -15.61
C GLY A 19 5.43 -9.98 -15.84
N LEU A 20 4.92 -9.76 -17.06
CA LEU A 20 4.13 -8.57 -17.40
C LEU A 20 2.80 -8.52 -16.64
N VAL A 21 2.10 -9.66 -16.54
CA VAL A 21 0.85 -9.77 -15.78
C VAL A 21 1.11 -9.44 -14.31
N MET A 22 2.17 -9.98 -13.72
CA MET A 22 2.50 -9.72 -12.33
C MET A 22 2.90 -8.25 -12.08
N ALA A 23 3.64 -7.64 -13.01
CA ALA A 23 3.97 -6.22 -12.96
C ALA A 23 2.71 -5.35 -12.97
N LEU A 24 1.73 -5.70 -13.80
CA LEU A 24 0.46 -4.97 -13.90
C LEU A 24 -0.37 -5.11 -12.62
N ILE A 25 -0.43 -6.31 -12.02
CA ILE A 25 -1.11 -6.53 -10.73
C ILE A 25 -0.49 -5.67 -9.63
N VAL A 26 0.85 -5.69 -9.52
CA VAL A 26 1.57 -4.91 -8.51
C VAL A 26 1.38 -3.40 -8.72
N PHE A 27 1.35 -2.94 -9.96
CA PHE A 27 1.07 -1.55 -10.30
C PHE A 27 -0.33 -1.10 -9.84
N VAL A 28 -1.35 -1.91 -10.14
CA VAL A 28 -2.75 -1.63 -9.74
C VAL A 28 -2.90 -1.66 -8.22
N LEU A 29 -2.24 -2.60 -7.53
CA LEU A 29 -2.18 -2.63 -6.06
C LEU A 29 -1.55 -1.35 -5.51
N GLY A 30 -0.46 -0.87 -6.13
CA GLY A 30 0.16 0.41 -5.80
C GLY A 30 -0.87 1.55 -5.86
N ILE A 31 -1.59 1.67 -6.98
CA ILE A 31 -2.63 2.70 -7.18
C ILE A 31 -3.72 2.64 -6.10
N LEU A 32 -4.28 1.44 -5.87
CA LEU A 32 -5.33 1.22 -4.87
C LEU A 32 -4.85 1.62 -3.46
N VAL A 33 -3.64 1.23 -3.08
CA VAL A 33 -3.04 1.57 -1.80
C VAL A 33 -2.80 3.08 -1.70
N GLY A 34 -2.26 3.71 -2.74
CA GLY A 34 -2.04 5.16 -2.78
C GLY A 34 -3.33 5.96 -2.59
N PHE A 35 -4.42 5.51 -3.22
CA PHE A 35 -5.75 6.10 -3.07
C PHE A 35 -6.29 5.95 -1.65
N LEU A 36 -6.12 4.76 -1.04
CA LEU A 36 -6.53 4.51 0.35
C LEU A 36 -5.75 5.37 1.34
N ILE A 37 -4.42 5.46 1.18
CA ILE A 37 -3.53 6.22 2.07
C ILE A 37 -3.96 7.69 2.13
N ARG A 38 -4.24 8.33 0.99
CA ARG A 38 -4.62 9.75 0.98
C ARG A 38 -5.91 9.99 1.77
N LYS A 39 -6.93 9.15 1.56
CA LYS A 39 -8.19 9.24 2.32
C LYS A 39 -7.98 9.00 3.81
N LEU A 40 -7.13 8.03 4.17
CA LEU A 40 -6.80 7.73 5.56
C LEU A 40 -6.06 8.89 6.24
N ILE A 41 -5.09 9.51 5.55
CA ILE A 41 -4.33 10.66 6.06
C ILE A 41 -5.25 11.86 6.28
N VAL A 42 -6.11 12.18 5.31
CA VAL A 42 -7.06 13.29 5.44
C VAL A 42 -8.00 13.05 6.63
N ALA A 43 -8.55 11.83 6.75
CA ALA A 43 -9.37 11.45 7.89
C ALA A 43 -8.61 11.55 9.22
N ALA A 44 -7.36 11.08 9.27
CA ALA A 44 -6.52 11.14 10.46
C ALA A 44 -6.21 12.57 10.90
N ILE A 45 -5.96 13.48 9.95
CA ILE A 45 -5.73 14.91 10.25
C ILE A 45 -7.00 15.54 10.82
N VAL A 46 -8.16 15.27 10.22
CA VAL A 46 -9.46 15.79 10.70
C VAL A 46 -9.78 15.27 12.10
N ILE A 47 -9.63 13.96 12.32
CA ILE A 47 -9.82 13.34 13.64
C ILE A 47 -8.82 13.91 14.65
N GLY A 48 -7.54 14.04 14.27
CA GLY A 48 -6.50 14.63 15.10
C GLY A 48 -6.84 16.06 15.53
N ALA A 49 -7.35 16.89 14.62
CA ALA A 49 -7.79 18.24 14.92
C ALA A 49 -8.99 18.26 15.89
N ILE A 50 -9.98 17.40 15.68
CA ILE A 50 -11.14 17.27 16.57
C ILE A 50 -10.70 16.84 17.98
N VAL A 51 -9.82 15.84 18.07
CA VAL A 51 -9.29 15.35 19.35
C VAL A 51 -8.47 16.43 20.06
N LEU A 52 -7.68 17.22 19.33
CA LEU A 52 -6.92 18.33 19.89
C LEU A 52 -7.84 19.40 20.49
N ILE A 53 -8.93 19.73 19.80
CA ILE A 53 -9.96 20.67 20.27
C ILE A 53 -10.67 20.11 21.53
N LEU A 54 -11.06 18.83 21.51
CA LEU A 54 -11.70 18.17 22.66
C LEU A 54 -10.78 18.08 23.88
N LEU A 55 -9.47 17.95 23.67
CA LEU A 55 -8.48 18.01 24.75
C LEU A 55 -8.32 19.45 25.28
N LEU A 56 -8.32 20.45 24.41
CA LEU A 56 -8.25 21.87 24.81
C LEU A 56 -9.46 22.30 25.65
N ILE A 57 -10.66 21.79 25.33
CA ILE A 57 -11.91 22.10 26.06
C ILE A 57 -12.04 21.23 27.33
N GLY A 58 -11.10 20.30 27.57
CA GLY A 58 -11.07 19.45 28.76
C GLY A 58 -12.08 18.30 28.75
N VAL A 59 -12.71 18.03 27.61
CA VAL A 59 -13.71 16.95 27.43
C VAL A 59 -13.03 15.57 27.40
N ILE A 60 -11.82 15.47 26.86
CA ILE A 60 -11.05 14.23 26.78
C ILE A 60 -9.84 14.29 27.73
N SER A 61 -9.76 13.35 28.66
CA SER A 61 -8.60 13.18 29.54
C SER A 61 -7.43 12.47 28.83
N PRO A 62 -6.17 12.67 29.27
CA PRO A 62 -4.99 12.02 28.67
C PRO A 62 -5.07 10.49 28.61
N ARG A 63 -5.83 9.86 29.53
CA ARG A 63 -6.07 8.41 29.53
C ARG A 63 -7.01 7.96 28.41
N GLY A 64 -7.97 8.79 28.01
CA GLY A 64 -8.86 8.52 26.87
C GLY A 64 -8.12 8.57 25.52
N MET A 65 -7.11 9.44 25.40
CA MET A 65 -6.22 9.46 24.23
C MET A 65 -5.42 8.17 24.08
N ALA A 66 -4.91 7.60 25.17
CA ALA A 66 -4.12 6.37 25.13
C ALA A 66 -4.91 5.19 24.55
N VAL A 67 -6.21 5.08 24.87
CA VAL A 67 -7.10 4.05 24.31
C VAL A 67 -7.33 4.27 22.81
N LEU A 68 -7.53 5.53 22.39
CA LEU A 68 -7.69 5.88 20.98
C LEU A 68 -6.44 5.52 20.17
N ILE A 69 -5.25 5.83 20.70
CA ILE A 69 -3.97 5.51 20.07
C ILE A 69 -3.77 3.99 19.99
N HIS A 70 -4.19 3.24 21.00
CA HIS A 70 -4.09 1.78 21.00
C HIS A 70 -4.96 1.13 19.91
N VAL A 71 -6.17 1.67 19.67
CA VAL A 71 -7.04 1.24 18.56
C VAL A 71 -6.48 1.67 17.20
N LEU A 72 -5.89 2.87 17.12
CA LEU A 72 -5.22 3.35 15.91
C LEU A 72 -3.92 2.60 15.60
N GLY A 73 -3.29 1.95 16.59
CA GLY A 73 -2.14 1.05 16.43
C GLY A 73 -2.37 -0.09 15.44
N PHE A 74 -3.63 -0.40 15.09
CA PHE A 74 -3.99 -1.29 14.00
C PHE A 74 -3.41 -0.83 12.64
N SER A 75 -3.23 0.48 12.45
CA SER A 75 -2.56 1.06 11.28
C SER A 75 -1.07 0.69 11.22
N LEU A 76 -0.42 0.48 12.37
CA LEU A 76 0.99 0.10 12.44
C LEU A 76 1.19 -1.37 12.01
N ALA A 77 0.25 -2.25 12.39
CA ALA A 77 0.25 -3.64 11.93
C ALA A 77 0.03 -3.74 10.41
N ALA A 78 -0.85 -2.89 9.85
CA ALA A 78 -1.04 -2.79 8.40
C ALA A 78 0.23 -2.27 7.69
N ALA A 79 0.93 -1.31 8.28
CA ALA A 79 2.21 -0.80 7.77
C ALA A 79 3.31 -1.88 7.82
N ALA A 80 3.37 -2.68 8.90
CA ALA A 80 4.29 -3.80 9.02
C ALA A 80 4.02 -4.88 7.97
N PHE A 81 2.74 -5.22 7.74
CA PHE A 81 2.35 -6.15 6.68
C PHE A 81 2.72 -5.65 5.29
N LEU A 82 2.48 -4.36 5.01
CA LEU A 82 2.86 -3.73 3.74
C LEU A 82 4.39 -3.75 3.57
N SER A 83 5.15 -3.50 4.64
CA SER A 83 6.62 -3.55 4.60
C SER A 83 7.14 -4.96 4.32
N GLY A 84 6.51 -6.00 4.88
CA GLY A 84 6.83 -7.40 4.60
C GLY A 84 6.52 -7.79 3.15
N LEU A 85 5.39 -7.31 2.62
CA LEU A 85 5.03 -7.49 1.21
C LEU A 85 6.06 -6.84 0.28
N LEU A 86 6.44 -5.57 0.54
CA LEU A 86 7.43 -4.86 -0.26
C LEU A 86 8.80 -5.55 -0.24
N LEU A 87 9.22 -6.10 0.91
CA LEU A 87 10.48 -6.84 1.00
C LEU A 87 10.46 -8.17 0.23
N SER A 88 9.28 -8.77 0.01
CA SER A 88 9.15 -9.97 -0.82
C SER A 88 9.14 -9.68 -2.33
N LEU A 89 8.93 -8.42 -2.71
CA LEU A 89 8.96 -7.98 -4.11
C LEU A 89 10.40 -7.69 -4.55
N GLY A 90 10.80 -8.19 -5.71
CA GLY A 90 12.08 -7.81 -6.32
C GLY A 90 12.17 -6.30 -6.59
N VAL A 91 13.39 -5.76 -6.66
CA VAL A 91 13.67 -4.31 -6.79
C VAL A 91 12.84 -3.63 -7.91
N VAL A 92 12.72 -4.28 -9.08
CA VAL A 92 11.93 -3.75 -10.21
C VAL A 92 10.44 -3.66 -9.87
N MET A 93 9.90 -4.66 -9.18
CA MET A 93 8.49 -4.70 -8.78
C MET A 93 8.18 -3.65 -7.69
N ILE A 94 9.15 -3.37 -6.80
CA ILE A 94 9.03 -2.28 -5.83
C ILE A 94 8.91 -0.93 -6.54
N VAL A 95 9.74 -0.67 -7.56
CA VAL A 95 9.66 0.59 -8.32
C VAL A 95 8.30 0.72 -9.00
N ILE A 96 7.81 -0.35 -9.63
CA ILE A 96 6.49 -0.38 -10.28
C ILE A 96 5.37 -0.11 -9.27
N PHE A 97 5.44 -0.73 -8.09
CA PHE A 97 4.51 -0.49 -6.99
C PHE A 97 4.53 0.98 -6.53
N LEU A 98 5.72 1.56 -6.31
CA LEU A 98 5.88 2.95 -5.85
C LEU A 98 5.36 3.96 -6.87
N VAL A 99 5.60 3.73 -8.16
CA VAL A 99 5.04 4.58 -9.23
C VAL A 99 3.52 4.51 -9.22
N GLY A 100 2.94 3.30 -9.12
CA GLY A 100 1.49 3.12 -8.96
C GLY A 100 0.96 3.84 -7.71
N LEU A 101 1.66 3.72 -6.58
CA LEU A 101 1.29 4.37 -5.31
C LEU A 101 1.29 5.89 -5.41
N LEU A 102 2.33 6.49 -5.97
CA LEU A 102 2.41 7.94 -6.19
C LEU A 102 1.28 8.42 -7.10
N ILE A 103 1.04 7.71 -8.20
CA ILE A 103 -0.06 8.04 -9.13
C ILE A 103 -1.41 7.96 -8.40
N GLY A 104 -1.69 6.87 -7.68
CA GLY A 104 -2.93 6.70 -6.93
C GLY A 104 -3.12 7.78 -5.85
N PHE A 105 -2.04 8.14 -5.16
CA PHE A 105 -2.05 9.21 -4.17
C PHE A 105 -2.39 10.57 -4.80
N PHE A 106 -1.72 10.96 -5.89
CA PHE A 106 -1.98 12.25 -6.56
C PHE A 106 -3.30 12.29 -7.33
N ALA A 107 -3.75 11.16 -7.89
CA ALA A 107 -5.01 11.05 -8.61
C ALA A 107 -6.23 11.13 -7.70
N SER A 108 -6.07 10.82 -6.41
CA SER A 108 -7.14 10.85 -5.41
C SER A 108 -7.61 12.26 -5.03
N ARG A 109 -7.40 13.30 -5.87
CA ARG A 109 -7.64 14.74 -5.58
C ARG A 109 -8.93 14.99 -4.82
#